data_AF-A0A4Q2Z9I1-F1
#
_entry.id   AF-A0A4Q2Z9I1-F1
#
_cell.length_a   1.000
_cell.length_b   1.000
_cell.length_c   1.000
_cell.angle_alpha   90.00
_cell.angle_beta   90.00
_cell.angle_gamma   90.00
#
_symmetry.space_group_name_H-M   'P 1'
#
loop_
_entity.id
_entity.type
_entity.pdbx_description
1 polymer ?
#
loop_
_entity_poly.entity_id
_entity_poly.type
_entity_poly.pdbx_seq_one_letter_code
_entity_poly.pdbx_strand_id
1 'polypeptide(L)'
;MRGVNSDLMPMNAANFMKMAHGDLDGLRQLAFDFFNDTRRQMTSWRSLMESGNYAQLREDLHRCKGGASLFGLERLVAMLGSVESPAALESRGFDIGNFETELSAAENAVLAMTE
;
A
#
# COMPACT_ATOMS: atom_id res chain seq x y z
N MET A 1 17.91 -7.68 6.54
CA MET A 1 16.56 -7.22 6.19
C MET A 1 16.16 -6.15 7.19
N ARG A 2 16.04 -4.87 6.79
CA ARG A 2 15.48 -3.84 7.69
C ARG A 2 13.98 -4.10 7.74
N GLY A 3 13.49 -4.58 8.88
CA GLY A 3 12.07 -4.77 9.12
C GLY A 3 11.30 -3.47 8.92
N VAL A 4 10.05 -3.60 8.51
CA VAL A 4 9.07 -2.50 8.50
C VAL A 4 9.21 -1.73 9.81
N ASN A 5 9.27 -0.40 9.75
CA ASN A 5 9.41 0.42 10.93
C ASN A 5 8.21 0.14 11.86
N SER A 6 8.47 -0.55 12.97
CA SER A 6 7.45 -1.02 13.91
C SER A 6 6.68 0.12 14.56
N ASP A 7 7.22 1.33 14.50
CA ASP A 7 6.61 2.55 15.02
C ASP A 7 5.50 3.09 14.12
N LEU A 8 5.41 2.64 12.86
CA LEU A 8 4.35 3.03 11.93
C LEU A 8 3.10 2.18 12.15
N MET A 9 1.94 2.80 11.98
CA MET A 9 0.66 2.11 12.07
C MET A 9 0.27 1.49 10.72
N PRO A 10 -0.43 0.35 10.70
CA PRO A 10 -1.02 -0.18 9.46
C PRO A 10 -1.93 0.86 8.77
N MET A 11 -2.68 1.62 9.57
CA MET A 11 -3.45 2.79 9.17
C MET A 11 -3.43 3.81 10.31
N ASN A 12 -3.18 5.07 9.98
CA ASN A 12 -3.29 6.18 10.92
C ASN A 12 -4.74 6.67 11.01
N ALA A 13 -5.44 6.29 12.09
CA ALA A 13 -6.85 6.60 12.28
C ALA A 13 -7.14 8.11 12.27
N ALA A 14 -6.26 8.93 12.85
CA ALA A 14 -6.44 10.38 12.88
C ALA A 14 -6.36 10.99 11.47
N ASN A 15 -5.45 10.50 10.64
CA ASN A 15 -5.35 10.95 9.24
C ASN A 15 -6.51 10.41 8.41
N PHE A 16 -6.90 9.15 8.60
CA PHE A 16 -8.06 8.56 7.92
C PHE A 16 -9.34 9.36 8.22
N MET A 17 -9.61 9.68 9.48
CA MET A 17 -10.77 10.49 9.89
C MET A 17 -10.74 11.90 9.32
N LYS A 18 -9.57 12.53 9.21
CA LYS A 18 -9.44 13.85 8.55
C LYS A 18 -9.82 13.79 7.07
N MET A 19 -9.43 12.70 6.39
CA MET A 19 -9.72 12.49 4.97
C MET A 19 -11.18 12.14 4.70
N ALA A 20 -11.92 11.67 5.70
CA ALA A 20 -13.33 11.33 5.56
C ALA A 20 -14.21 12.57 5.32
N HIS A 21 -13.77 13.75 5.77
CA HIS A 21 -14.52 15.01 5.62
C HIS A 21 -16.01 14.93 6.04
N GLY A 22 -16.34 14.07 7.01
CA GLY A 22 -17.70 13.84 7.51
C GLY A 22 -18.43 12.66 6.87
N ASP A 23 -17.86 12.00 5.86
CA ASP A 23 -18.39 10.78 5.24
C ASP A 23 -17.43 9.59 5.45
N LEU A 24 -17.50 9.01 6.65
CA LEU A 24 -16.65 7.88 7.02
C LEU A 24 -16.97 6.63 6.20
N ASP A 25 -18.26 6.34 5.97
CA ASP A 25 -18.67 5.15 5.24
C ASP A 25 -18.27 5.23 3.76
N GLY A 26 -18.42 6.39 3.13
CA GLY A 26 -17.94 6.63 1.77
C GLY A 26 -16.43 6.43 1.65
N LEU A 27 -15.64 6.97 2.61
CA LEU A 27 -14.20 6.77 2.62
C LEU A 27 -13.82 5.29 2.82
N ARG A 28 -14.53 4.57 3.68
CA ARG A 28 -14.32 3.13 3.91
C ARG A 28 -14.59 2.33 2.63
N GLN A 29 -15.67 2.63 1.92
CA GLN A 29 -15.96 1.97 0.64
C GLN A 29 -14.83 2.19 -0.37
N LEU A 30 -14.36 3.44 -0.49
CA LEU A 30 -13.21 3.78 -1.36
C LEU A 30 -11.92 3.05 -0.95
N ALA A 31 -11.69 2.88 0.35
CA ALA A 31 -10.55 2.12 0.85
C ALA A 31 -10.66 0.63 0.47
N PHE A 32 -11.85 0.03 0.56
CA PHE A 32 -12.08 -1.36 0.13
C PHE A 32 -11.90 -1.54 -1.37
N ASP A 33 -12.36 -0.60 -2.18
CA ASP A 33 -12.13 -0.61 -3.62
C ASP A 33 -10.62 -0.57 -3.92
N PHE A 34 -9.88 0.29 -3.23
CA PHE A 34 -8.43 0.35 -3.30
C PHE A 34 -7.75 -0.98 -2.91
N PHE A 35 -8.16 -1.64 -1.82
CA PHE A 35 -7.59 -2.93 -1.41
C PHE A 35 -7.83 -4.01 -2.47
N ASN A 36 -9.05 -4.08 -3.00
CA ASN A 36 -9.43 -5.04 -4.03
C ASN A 36 -8.68 -4.80 -5.35
N ASP A 37 -8.58 -3.55 -5.79
CA ASP A 37 -7.80 -3.16 -6.97
C ASP A 37 -6.32 -3.46 -6.80
N THR A 38 -5.77 -3.21 -5.62
CA THR A 38 -4.35 -3.48 -5.32
C THR A 38 -4.06 -4.98 -5.39
N ARG A 39 -4.92 -5.83 -4.82
CA ARG A 39 -4.77 -7.30 -4.94
C ARG A 39 -4.81 -7.79 -6.38
N ARG A 40 -5.68 -7.20 -7.21
CA ARG A 40 -5.70 -7.50 -8.66
C ARG A 40 -4.38 -7.12 -9.32
N GLN A 41 -3.86 -5.92 -9.05
CA GLN A 41 -2.59 -5.42 -9.58
C GLN A 41 -1.38 -6.25 -9.13
N MET A 42 -1.39 -6.81 -7.91
CA MET A 42 -0.28 -7.66 -7.45
C MET A 42 -0.02 -8.87 -8.37
N THR A 43 -1.06 -9.37 -9.05
CA THR A 43 -0.89 -10.43 -10.06
C THR A 43 -0.04 -9.95 -11.24
N SER A 44 -0.29 -8.73 -11.76
CA SER A 44 0.53 -8.17 -12.83
C SER A 44 1.93 -7.80 -12.36
N TRP A 45 2.09 -7.34 -11.11
CA TRP A 45 3.41 -7.04 -10.54
C TRP A 45 4.32 -8.26 -10.48
N ARG A 46 3.78 -9.44 -10.14
CA ARG A 46 4.54 -10.71 -10.20
C ARG A 46 5.11 -10.95 -11.60
N SER A 47 4.27 -10.81 -12.63
CA SER A 47 4.71 -10.96 -14.03
C SER A 47 5.75 -9.91 -14.46
N LEU A 48 5.61 -8.66 -14.00
CA LEU A 48 6.59 -7.60 -14.28
C LEU A 48 7.95 -7.88 -13.63
N MET A 49 7.96 -8.42 -12.40
CA MET A 49 9.21 -8.84 -11.75
C MET A 49 9.87 -10.02 -12.48
N GLU A 50 9.10 -11.03 -12.87
CA GLU A 50 9.61 -12.22 -13.59
C GLU A 50 10.19 -11.86 -14.96
N SER A 51 9.59 -10.89 -15.65
CA SER A 51 10.07 -10.39 -16.95
C SER A 51 11.20 -9.35 -16.83
N GLY A 52 11.55 -8.92 -15.61
CA GLY A 52 12.54 -7.86 -15.38
C GLY A 52 12.08 -6.47 -15.82
N ASN A 53 10.78 -6.26 -16.04
CA ASN A 53 10.23 -4.96 -16.41
C ASN A 53 10.01 -4.06 -15.17
N TYR A 54 11.13 -3.67 -14.55
CA TYR A 54 11.13 -2.84 -13.33
C TYR A 54 10.66 -1.40 -13.59
N ALA A 55 10.72 -0.91 -14.83
CA ALA A 55 10.23 0.41 -15.19
C ALA A 55 8.71 0.50 -15.00
N GLN A 56 7.95 -0.44 -15.58
CA GLN A 56 6.49 -0.48 -15.41
C GLN A 56 6.11 -0.79 -13.96
N LEU A 57 6.82 -1.73 -13.32
CA LEU A 57 6.55 -2.07 -11.92
C LEU A 57 6.69 -0.84 -11.02
N ARG A 58 7.71 -0.02 -11.22
CA ARG A 58 7.91 1.22 -10.45
C ARG A 58 6.75 2.18 -10.61
N GLU A 59 6.23 2.35 -11.83
CA GLU A 59 5.08 3.23 -12.06
C GLU A 59 3.83 2.74 -11.31
N ASP A 60 3.57 1.44 -11.35
CA ASP A 60 2.42 0.85 -10.66
C ASP A 60 2.56 0.98 -9.13
N LEU A 61 3.75 0.71 -8.59
CA LEU A 61 4.04 0.88 -7.15
C LEU A 61 3.94 2.35 -6.71
N HIS A 62 4.35 3.31 -7.55
CA HIS A 62 4.21 4.74 -7.28
C HIS A 62 2.73 5.17 -7.24
N ARG A 63 1.91 4.68 -8.18
CA ARG A 63 0.45 4.92 -8.15
C ARG A 63 -0.19 4.31 -6.91
N CYS A 64 0.18 3.09 -6.55
CA CYS A 64 -0.28 2.43 -5.33
C CYS A 64 0.09 3.24 -4.07
N LYS A 65 1.32 3.78 -4.00
CA LYS A 65 1.76 4.66 -2.89
C LYS A 65 0.89 5.90 -2.78
N GLY A 66 0.52 6.50 -3.91
CA GLY A 66 -0.44 7.61 -3.95
C GLY A 66 -1.77 7.24 -3.31
N GLY A 67 -2.37 6.11 -3.71
CA GLY A 67 -3.61 5.60 -3.11
C GLY A 67 -3.47 5.30 -1.61
N ALA A 68 -2.40 4.61 -1.21
CA ALA A 68 -2.13 4.31 0.19
C ALA A 68 -1.98 5.58 1.06
N SER A 69 -1.44 6.66 0.49
CA SER A 69 -1.30 7.95 1.18
C SER A 69 -2.65 8.62 1.44
N LEU A 70 -3.62 8.47 0.53
CA LEU A 70 -4.98 9.03 0.69
C LEU A 70 -5.71 8.43 1.90
N PHE A 71 -5.44 7.17 2.22
CA PHE A 71 -6.07 6.47 3.35
C PHE A 71 -5.16 6.41 4.59
N GLY A 72 -4.02 7.13 4.61
CA GLY A 72 -3.12 7.14 5.76
C GLY A 72 -2.51 5.78 6.10
N LEU A 73 -2.25 4.92 5.10
CA LEU A 73 -1.70 3.57 5.27
C LEU A 73 -0.18 3.61 5.44
N GLU A 74 0.30 4.06 6.59
CA GLU A 74 1.70 4.49 6.80
C GLU A 74 2.73 3.40 6.47
N ARG A 75 2.49 2.15 6.91
CA ARG A 75 3.40 1.03 6.62
C ARG A 75 3.52 0.73 5.14
N LEU A 76 2.40 0.75 4.41
CA LEU A 76 2.41 0.56 2.95
C LEU A 76 3.14 1.71 2.26
N VAL A 77 2.87 2.96 2.66
CA VAL A 77 3.57 4.14 2.12
C VAL A 77 5.09 4.03 2.33
N ALA A 78 5.52 3.62 3.52
CA ALA A 78 6.94 3.45 3.83
C ALA A 78 7.56 2.30 3.02
N MET A 79 6.85 1.17 2.89
CA MET A 79 7.32 0.02 2.10
C MET A 79 7.51 0.40 0.63
N LEU A 80 6.49 1.01 0.02
CA LEU A 80 6.51 1.45 -1.38
C LEU A 80 7.56 2.55 -1.62
N GLY A 81 7.71 3.48 -0.68
CA GLY A 81 8.76 4.50 -0.72
C GLY A 81 10.18 3.92 -0.68
N SER A 82 10.37 2.75 -0.03
CA SER A 82 11.70 2.12 0.08
C SER A 82 12.24 1.56 -1.24
N VAL A 83 11.39 1.45 -2.27
CA VAL A 83 11.71 0.95 -3.61
C VAL A 83 11.40 1.98 -4.72
N GLU A 84 11.22 3.26 -4.37
CA GLU A 84 10.83 4.31 -5.31
C GLU A 84 11.92 4.65 -6.32
N SER A 85 13.19 4.50 -5.94
CA SER A 85 14.32 4.70 -6.86
C SER A 85 14.49 3.48 -7.79
N PRO A 86 14.79 3.67 -9.09
CA PRO A 86 15.02 2.57 -10.03
C PRO A 86 16.05 1.56 -9.53
N ALA A 87 17.20 2.06 -9.06
CA ALA A 87 18.30 1.24 -8.57
C ALA A 87 17.91 0.40 -7.33
N ALA A 88 17.07 0.92 -6.44
CA ALA A 88 16.62 0.18 -5.27
C ALA A 88 15.70 -0.98 -5.65
N LEU A 89 14.75 -0.75 -6.57
CA LEU A 89 13.82 -1.78 -7.01
C LEU A 89 14.53 -2.89 -7.80
N GLU A 90 15.46 -2.53 -8.69
CA GLU A 90 16.22 -3.51 -9.48
C GLU A 90 17.16 -4.35 -8.62
N SER A 91 17.81 -3.75 -7.61
CA SER A 91 18.78 -4.46 -6.76
C SER A 91 18.13 -5.30 -5.66
N ARG A 92 17.00 -4.87 -5.11
CA ARG A 92 16.35 -5.51 -3.95
C ARG A 92 15.09 -6.29 -4.32
N GLY A 93 14.55 -6.06 -5.51
CA GLY A 93 13.23 -6.52 -5.89
C GLY A 93 12.13 -5.86 -5.07
N PHE A 94 10.93 -6.43 -5.17
CA PHE A 94 9.77 -6.05 -4.37
C PHE A 94 9.22 -7.30 -3.67
N ASP A 95 9.16 -7.24 -2.33
CA ASP A 95 8.66 -8.36 -1.53
C ASP A 95 7.11 -8.33 -1.51
N ILE A 96 6.52 -8.98 -2.51
CA ILE A 96 5.06 -9.05 -2.65
C ILE A 96 4.41 -9.78 -1.46
N GLY A 97 5.07 -10.78 -0.87
CA GLY A 97 4.49 -11.53 0.26
C GLY A 97 4.38 -10.66 1.51
N ASN A 98 5.44 -9.91 1.80
CA ASN A 98 5.41 -8.93 2.89
C ASN A 98 4.42 -7.79 2.60
N PHE A 99 4.33 -7.33 1.34
CA PHE A 99 3.34 -6.33 0.94
C PHE A 99 1.90 -6.82 1.15
N GLU A 100 1.58 -8.06 0.79
CA GLU A 100 0.26 -8.67 1.00
C GLU A 100 -0.13 -8.74 2.48
N THR A 101 0.85 -9.05 3.34
CA THR A 101 0.66 -9.07 4.78
C THR A 101 0.30 -7.70 5.33
N GLU A 102 1.04 -6.66 4.93
CA GLU A 102 0.74 -5.29 5.36
C GLU A 102 -0.55 -4.72 4.73
N LEU A 103 -0.88 -5.13 3.50
CA LEU A 103 -2.14 -4.76 2.85
C LEU A 103 -3.34 -5.29 3.65
N SER A 104 -3.23 -6.54 4.12
CA SER A 104 -4.26 -7.17 4.95
C SER A 104 -4.34 -6.56 6.34
N ALA A 105 -3.19 -6.18 6.94
CA ALA A 105 -3.16 -5.46 8.20
C ALA A 105 -3.83 -4.08 8.11
N ALA A 106 -3.59 -3.35 7.01
CA ALA A 106 -4.22 -2.07 6.72
C ALA A 106 -5.75 -2.22 6.55
N GLU A 107 -6.20 -3.21 5.78
CA GLU A 107 -7.63 -3.49 5.60
C GLU A 107 -8.33 -3.82 6.93
N ASN A 108 -7.72 -4.68 7.75
CA ASN A 108 -8.23 -5.00 9.09
C ASN A 108 -8.33 -3.76 9.99
N ALA A 109 -7.36 -2.84 9.89
CA ALA A 109 -7.39 -1.59 10.65
C ALA A 109 -8.54 -0.66 10.19
N VAL A 110 -8.82 -0.59 8.89
CA VAL A 110 -9.98 0.15 8.35
C VAL A 110 -11.29 -0.52 8.73
N LEU A 111 -11.36 -1.86 8.74
CA LEU A 111 -12.55 -2.59 9.20
C LEU A 111 -12.85 -2.33 10.68
N ALA A 112 -11.82 -2.22 11.51
CA ALA A 112 -11.94 -1.98 12.96
C ALA A 112 -12.38 -0.55 13.32
N MET A 113 -12.44 0.37 12.34
CA MET A 113 -13.07 1.68 12.52
C MET A 113 -14.58 1.49 12.68
N THR A 114 -15.04 1.41 13.92
CA THR A 114 -16.46 1.51 14.28
C THR A 114 -16.85 2.97 14.50
N GLU A 115 -18.12 3.29 14.25
CA GLU A 115 -18.74 4.56 14.66
C GLU A 115 -18.67 4.76 16.19
#